data_AF-A0A2I1C169-F1
#
_entry.id   AF-A0A2I1C169-F1
#
_cell.length_a   1.000
_cell.length_b   1.000
_cell.length_c   1.000
_cell.angle_alpha   90.00
_cell.angle_beta   90.00
_cell.angle_gamma   90.00
#
_symmetry.space_group_name_H-M   'P 1'
#
loop_
_entity.id
_entity.type
_entity.pdbx_description
1 polymer ?
#
loop_
_entity_poly.entity_id
_entity_poly.type
_entity_poly.pdbx_seq_one_letter_code
_entity_poly.pdbx_strand_id
1 'polypeptide(L)'
;MIMGDCFCILSSLLNFICEHNTIYTIIVYHLAPKHPYPALIEDCYAGLVWVHKHTEELRINLTCIMINGLLAGAGLADRNANIAGWNVYLGDCKGSDDVSIYAAPIRATNLTGLPPAYIDIRSTEIFRNEDVQYAQNMWSDGMQSQLSIMARKVRLDWLRRILFI
;
A
#
# COMPACT_ATOMS: atom_id res chain seq x y z
N MET A 1 -6.38 0.23 -3.44
CA MET A 1 -6.82 -1.16 -3.28
C MET A 1 -5.63 -2.00 -2.88
N ILE A 2 -5.68 -2.72 -1.75
CA ILE A 2 -4.66 -3.73 -1.39
C ILE A 2 -5.17 -5.06 -1.96
N MET A 3 -4.42 -5.65 -2.88
CA MET A 3 -4.73 -6.95 -3.49
C MET A 3 -3.57 -7.88 -3.14
N GLY A 4 -3.85 -9.07 -2.64
CA GLY A 4 -2.84 -10.03 -2.21
C GLY A 4 -3.24 -10.76 -0.94
N ASP A 5 -2.45 -11.76 -0.57
CA ASP A 5 -2.56 -12.47 0.72
C ASP A 5 -1.26 -12.33 1.51
N CYS A 6 -1.25 -12.88 2.73
CA CYS A 6 -0.12 -12.81 3.66
C CYS A 6 1.17 -13.46 3.14
N PHE A 7 1.11 -14.29 2.09
CA PHE A 7 2.28 -14.99 1.54
C PHE A 7 2.95 -14.24 0.39
N CYS A 8 2.24 -13.29 -0.23
CA CYS A 8 2.72 -12.55 -1.40
C CYS A 8 4.05 -11.80 -1.19
N ILE A 9 4.39 -11.47 0.07
CA ILE A 9 5.57 -10.66 0.41
C ILE A 9 6.59 -11.37 1.29
N LEU A 10 6.33 -12.62 1.68
CA LEU A 10 7.09 -13.27 2.77
C LEU A 10 8.59 -13.32 2.47
N SER A 11 8.99 -13.56 1.22
CA SER A 11 10.39 -13.63 0.81
C SER A 11 11.10 -12.27 0.86
N SER A 12 10.45 -11.19 0.42
CA SER A 12 11.00 -9.83 0.54
C SER A 12 11.04 -9.35 1.98
N LEU A 13 10.05 -9.77 2.77
CA LEU A 13 9.92 -9.42 4.18
C LEU A 13 11.05 -10.01 5.04
N LEU A 14 11.40 -11.28 4.80
CA LEU A 14 12.44 -11.96 5.58
C LEU A 14 13.79 -11.25 5.51
N ASN A 15 14.17 -10.74 4.34
CA ASN A 15 15.41 -9.97 4.19
C ASN A 15 15.37 -8.69 5.03
N PHE A 16 14.25 -7.96 4.98
CA PHE A 16 14.09 -6.73 5.76
C PHE A 16 14.12 -6.98 7.27
N ILE A 17 13.49 -8.06 7.75
CA ILE A 17 13.52 -8.47 9.15
C ILE A 17 14.96 -8.73 9.60
N CYS A 18 15.72 -9.50 8.81
CA CYS A 18 17.11 -9.83 9.10
C CYS A 18 18.03 -8.60 9.07
N GLU A 19 17.86 -7.71 8.09
CA GLU A 19 18.70 -6.52 7.91
C GLU A 19 18.47 -5.46 8.98
N HIS A 20 17.22 -5.28 9.43
CA HIS A 20 16.84 -4.19 10.33
C HIS A 20 16.51 -4.64 11.77
N ASN A 21 16.60 -5.94 12.07
CA ASN A 21 16.25 -6.52 13.37
C ASN A 21 14.85 -6.06 13.84
N THR A 22 13.87 -6.15 12.94
CA THR A 22 12.50 -5.68 13.17
C THR A 22 11.54 -6.82 13.46
N ILE A 23 10.50 -6.55 14.26
CA ILE A 23 9.37 -7.47 14.44
C ILE A 23 8.30 -7.10 13.42
N TYR A 24 7.81 -8.09 12.69
CA TYR A 24 6.73 -7.89 11.72
C TYR A 24 5.49 -8.66 12.14
N THR A 25 4.37 -7.96 12.30
CA THR A 25 3.07 -8.57 12.57
C THR A 25 2.25 -8.60 11.29
N ILE A 26 1.92 -9.81 10.83
CA ILE A 26 1.10 -10.00 9.63
C ILE A 26 -0.35 -10.20 10.06
N ILE A 27 -1.22 -9.30 9.61
CA ILE A 27 -2.66 -9.38 9.86
C ILE A 27 -3.26 -10.22 8.73
N VAL A 28 -3.81 -11.38 9.06
CA VAL A 28 -4.58 -12.18 8.10
C VAL A 28 -6.02 -11.68 8.13
N TYR A 29 -6.35 -10.78 7.21
CA TYR A 29 -7.66 -10.15 7.09
C TYR A 29 -8.59 -10.93 6.17
N HIS A 30 -9.89 -10.65 6.28
CA HIS A 30 -10.91 -11.22 5.42
C HIS A 30 -10.80 -10.69 3.98
N LEU A 31 -10.94 -11.61 3.01
CA LEU A 31 -10.81 -11.31 1.59
C LEU A 31 -12.17 -11.16 0.89
N ALA A 32 -12.27 -10.15 0.04
CA ALA A 32 -13.34 -10.06 -0.95
C ALA A 32 -13.18 -11.18 -2.02
N PRO A 33 -14.26 -11.68 -2.64
CA PRO A 33 -15.65 -11.22 -2.57
C PRO A 33 -16.43 -11.70 -1.33
N LYS A 34 -15.90 -12.63 -0.54
CA LYS A 34 -16.64 -13.18 0.61
C LYS A 34 -16.92 -12.12 1.67
N HIS A 35 -15.99 -11.19 1.86
CA HIS A 35 -16.10 -10.08 2.79
C HIS A 35 -15.68 -8.78 2.07
N PRO A 36 -16.61 -8.05 1.44
CA PRO A 36 -16.33 -6.79 0.77
C PRO A 36 -16.00 -5.67 1.79
N TYR A 37 -15.74 -4.46 1.28
CA TYR A 37 -15.56 -3.27 2.14
C TYR A 37 -16.71 -3.14 3.16
N PRO A 38 -16.43 -2.85 4.45
CA PRO A 38 -15.15 -2.41 5.03
C PRO A 38 -14.28 -3.50 5.69
N ALA A 39 -14.61 -4.80 5.57
CA ALA A 39 -14.07 -5.87 6.42
C ALA A 39 -12.52 -5.88 6.53
N LEU A 40 -11.82 -5.75 5.40
CA LEU A 40 -10.35 -5.72 5.38
C LEU A 40 -9.75 -4.61 6.25
N ILE A 41 -10.31 -3.40 6.19
CA ILE A 41 -9.80 -2.24 6.93
C ILE A 41 -10.08 -2.38 8.42
N GLU A 42 -11.26 -2.91 8.76
CA GLU A 42 -11.63 -3.20 10.15
C GLU A 42 -10.72 -4.26 10.77
N ASP A 43 -10.38 -5.31 10.02
CA ASP A 43 -9.44 -6.35 10.48
C ASP A 43 -8.02 -5.79 10.69
N CYS A 44 -7.52 -4.98 9.74
CA CYS A 44 -6.23 -4.31 9.86
C CYS A 44 -6.18 -3.38 11.08
N TYR A 45 -7.26 -2.61 11.31
CA TYR A 45 -7.36 -1.74 12.48
C TYR A 45 -7.45 -2.55 13.77
N ALA A 46 -8.29 -3.58 13.82
CA ALA A 46 -8.45 -4.44 14.99
C ALA A 46 -7.14 -5.11 15.37
N GLY A 47 -6.37 -5.61 14.40
CA GLY A 47 -5.09 -6.22 14.69
C GLY A 47 -4.00 -5.21 15.06
N LEU A 48 -4.01 -3.98 14.53
CA LEU A 48 -3.14 -2.90 15.04
C LEU A 48 -3.45 -2.57 16.52
N VAL A 49 -4.74 -2.45 16.86
CA VAL A 49 -5.19 -2.24 18.24
C VAL A 49 -4.80 -3.42 19.13
N TRP A 50 -4.89 -4.65 18.61
CA TRP A 50 -4.45 -5.83 19.33
C TRP A 50 -2.94 -5.80 19.60
N VAL A 51 -2.12 -5.52 18.59
CA VAL A 51 -0.65 -5.39 18.76
C VAL A 51 -0.32 -4.33 19.79
N HIS A 52 -0.94 -3.15 19.70
CA HIS A 52 -0.72 -2.07 20.67
C HIS A 52 -1.00 -2.49 22.11
N LYS A 53 -2.01 -3.33 22.34
CA LYS A 53 -2.37 -3.87 23.66
C LYS A 53 -1.43 -4.96 24.18
N HIS A 54 -0.65 -5.62 23.31
CA HIS A 54 0.19 -6.78 23.66
C HIS A 54 1.69 -6.49 23.49
N THR A 55 2.11 -5.23 23.57
CA THR A 55 3.51 -4.83 23.29
C THR A 55 4.53 -5.31 24.30
N GLU A 56 4.14 -5.41 25.57
CA GLU A 56 4.99 -5.99 26.62
C GLU A 56 5.24 -7.49 26.36
N GLU A 57 4.20 -8.23 26.00
CA GLU A 57 4.28 -9.66 25.65
C GLU A 57 5.14 -9.88 24.41
N LEU A 58 4.92 -9.07 23.37
CA LEU A 58 5.62 -9.18 22.09
C LEU A 58 7.01 -8.52 22.10
N ARG A 59 7.36 -7.81 23.18
CA ARG A 59 8.60 -7.00 23.32
C ARG A 59 8.79 -6.02 22.16
N ILE A 60 7.70 -5.38 21.71
CA ILE A 60 7.69 -4.42 20.60
C ILE A 60 7.82 -3.00 21.13
N ASN A 61 8.72 -2.21 20.54
CA ASN A 61 8.79 -0.78 20.80
C ASN A 61 7.77 -0.02 19.93
N LEU A 62 6.75 0.56 20.56
CA LEU A 62 5.70 1.34 19.88
C LEU A 62 6.13 2.73 19.39
N THR A 63 7.32 3.21 19.75
CA THR A 63 7.78 4.52 19.26
C THR A 63 8.14 4.49 17.77
N CYS A 64 8.26 3.31 17.18
CA CYS A 64 8.65 3.10 15.79
C CYS A 64 7.77 2.04 15.11
N ILE A 65 6.49 2.34 14.88
CA ILE A 65 5.58 1.46 14.14
C ILE A 65 5.56 1.88 12.67
N MET A 66 5.85 0.94 11.78
CA MET A 66 5.63 1.09 10.34
C MET A 66 4.44 0.23 9.93
N ILE A 67 3.44 0.83 9.29
CA ILE A 67 2.35 0.11 8.63
C ILE A 67 2.70 0.03 7.16
N ASN A 68 2.77 -1.18 6.62
CA ASN A 68 3.08 -1.41 5.20
C ASN A 68 1.89 -2.10 4.53
N GLY A 69 1.50 -1.61 3.36
CA GLY A 69 0.52 -2.26 2.49
C GLY A 69 1.11 -2.35 1.08
N LEU A 70 1.28 -3.56 0.57
CA LEU A 70 1.77 -3.78 -0.79
C LEU A 70 0.61 -4.21 -1.70
N LEU A 71 0.57 -3.66 -2.91
CA LEU A 71 -0.21 -4.24 -4.00
C LEU A 71 0.53 -5.47 -4.53
N ALA A 72 0.01 -6.68 -4.31
CA ALA A 72 0.45 -7.88 -5.01
C ALA A 72 0.02 -7.75 -6.49
N GLY A 73 0.93 -7.26 -7.33
CA GLY A 73 0.61 -7.02 -8.72
C GLY A 73 1.70 -6.34 -9.52
N ALA A 74 2.97 -6.63 -9.23
CA ALA A 74 4.09 -6.21 -10.07
C ALA A 74 4.09 -6.99 -11.40
N GLY A 75 3.07 -6.82 -12.24
CA GLY A 75 3.06 -7.36 -13.60
C GLY A 75 1.71 -7.62 -14.28
N LEU A 76 0.57 -7.57 -13.60
CA LEU A 76 -0.71 -8.08 -14.15
C LEU A 76 -1.96 -7.22 -13.86
N ALA A 77 -1.80 -5.97 -13.41
CA ALA A 77 -2.94 -5.06 -13.28
C ALA A 77 -3.23 -4.40 -14.63
N ASP A 78 -3.80 -5.15 -15.57
CA ASP A 78 -4.47 -4.52 -16.70
C ASP A 78 -5.77 -3.83 -16.24
N ARG A 79 -6.38 -3.04 -17.13
CA ARG A 79 -7.61 -2.31 -16.82
C ARG A 79 -8.73 -3.24 -16.33
N ASN A 80 -8.85 -4.44 -16.88
CA ASN A 80 -9.92 -5.37 -16.56
C ASN A 80 -9.73 -5.98 -15.17
N ALA A 81 -8.50 -6.38 -14.85
CA ALA A 81 -8.13 -6.83 -13.51
C ALA A 81 -8.39 -5.74 -12.46
N ASN A 82 -8.04 -4.48 -12.77
CA ASN A 82 -8.32 -3.35 -11.86
C ASN A 82 -9.83 -3.14 -11.65
N ILE A 83 -10.61 -3.11 -12.74
CA ILE A 83 -12.08 -2.97 -12.67
C ILE A 83 -12.70 -4.12 -11.87
N ALA A 84 -12.26 -5.36 -12.12
CA ALA A 84 -12.75 -6.54 -11.41
C ALA A 84 -12.41 -6.47 -9.92
N GLY A 85 -11.20 -6.07 -9.56
CA GLY A 85 -10.79 -5.86 -8.17
C GLY A 85 -11.67 -4.84 -7.46
N TRP A 86 -11.90 -3.67 -8.08
CA TRP A 86 -12.79 -2.66 -7.52
C TRP A 86 -14.26 -3.10 -7.44
N ASN A 87 -14.75 -3.89 -8.41
CA ASN A 87 -16.10 -4.46 -8.36
C ASN A 87 -16.26 -5.40 -7.17
N VAL A 88 -15.27 -6.26 -6.94
CA VAL A 88 -15.30 -7.24 -5.85
C VAL A 88 -15.15 -6.55 -4.48
N TYR A 89 -14.35 -5.48 -4.42
CA TYR A 89 -14.08 -4.77 -3.18
C TYR A 89 -15.20 -3.79 -2.76
N LEU A 90 -15.65 -2.95 -3.69
CA LEU A 90 -16.62 -1.87 -3.41
C LEU A 90 -18.04 -2.17 -3.92
N GLY A 91 -18.23 -3.18 -4.78
CA GLY A 91 -19.51 -3.44 -5.41
C GLY A 91 -20.05 -2.21 -6.14
N ASP A 92 -21.32 -1.90 -5.90
CA ASP A 92 -22.04 -0.80 -6.53
C ASP A 92 -21.52 0.59 -6.11
N CYS A 93 -20.81 0.69 -4.98
CA CYS A 93 -20.22 1.95 -4.53
C CYS A 93 -19.04 2.39 -5.42
N LYS A 94 -18.48 1.51 -6.24
CA LYS A 94 -17.33 1.82 -7.09
C LYS A 94 -17.65 2.99 -8.04
N GLY A 95 -16.81 4.03 -7.98
CA GLY A 95 -16.90 5.19 -8.88
C GLY A 95 -17.98 6.20 -8.47
N SER A 96 -18.71 5.95 -7.38
CA SER A 96 -19.60 6.94 -6.76
C SER A 96 -18.80 7.97 -5.96
N ASP A 97 -19.48 9.03 -5.52
CA ASP A 97 -18.95 10.01 -4.58
C ASP A 97 -18.94 9.50 -3.13
N ASP A 98 -19.65 8.41 -2.85
CA ASP A 98 -19.77 7.81 -1.51
C ASP A 98 -18.59 6.90 -1.14
N VAL A 99 -17.58 6.76 -2.02
CA VAL A 99 -16.39 5.98 -1.71
C VAL A 99 -15.60 6.66 -0.59
N SER A 100 -15.58 6.00 0.56
CA SER A 100 -14.83 6.41 1.75
C SER A 100 -13.35 6.67 1.45
N ILE A 101 -12.80 7.68 2.13
CA ILE A 101 -11.37 8.00 2.11
C ILE A 101 -10.51 6.85 2.64
N TYR A 102 -11.06 5.97 3.49
CA TYR A 102 -10.33 4.80 3.97
C TYR A 102 -10.23 3.71 2.89
N ALA A 103 -11.15 3.68 1.93
CA ALA A 103 -11.08 2.80 0.76
C ALA A 103 -10.23 3.38 -0.37
N ALA A 104 -10.29 4.71 -0.56
CA ALA A 104 -9.56 5.45 -1.57
C ALA A 104 -8.88 6.69 -0.95
N PRO A 105 -7.67 6.54 -0.37
CA PRO A 105 -6.98 7.61 0.38
C PRO A 105 -6.80 8.91 -0.38
N ILE A 106 -6.65 8.84 -1.71
CA ILE A 106 -6.52 10.03 -2.56
C ILE A 106 -7.72 10.99 -2.48
N ARG A 107 -8.88 10.51 -2.00
CA ARG A 107 -10.09 11.33 -1.80
C ARG A 107 -10.07 12.13 -0.50
N ALA A 108 -9.08 11.90 0.38
CA ALA A 108 -8.93 12.68 1.61
C ALA A 108 -8.60 14.15 1.29
N THR A 109 -9.35 15.06 1.91
CA THR A 109 -9.19 16.51 1.76
C THR A 109 -8.41 17.16 2.89
N ASN A 110 -8.09 16.40 3.93
CA ASN A 110 -7.31 16.84 5.08
C ASN A 110 -6.50 15.67 5.61
N LEU A 111 -5.18 15.81 5.58
CA LEU A 111 -4.20 14.83 6.03
C LEU A 111 -3.46 15.29 7.30
N THR A 112 -3.88 16.39 7.93
CA THR A 112 -3.28 16.88 9.17
C THR A 112 -3.34 15.83 10.29
N GLY A 113 -2.25 15.71 11.04
CA GLY A 113 -2.11 14.75 12.14
C GLY A 113 -1.72 13.33 11.73
N LEU A 114 -1.53 13.05 10.43
CA LEU A 114 -0.98 11.77 10.00
C LEU A 114 0.50 11.61 10.41
N PRO A 115 0.94 10.38 10.75
CA PRO A 115 2.34 10.10 11.00
C PRO A 115 3.19 10.27 9.72
N PRO A 116 4.52 10.41 9.85
CA PRO A 116 5.41 10.39 8.70
C PRO A 116 5.21 9.13 7.84
N ALA A 117 5.15 9.29 6.52
CA ALA A 117 4.93 8.19 5.58
C ALA A 117 6.10 8.00 4.61
N TYR A 118 6.40 6.75 4.29
CA TYR A 118 7.26 6.38 3.16
C TYR A 118 6.38 5.77 2.06
N ILE A 119 6.43 6.35 0.87
CA ILE A 119 5.65 5.95 -0.29
C ILE A 119 6.63 5.47 -1.36
N ASP A 120 6.58 4.18 -1.69
CA ASP A 120 7.38 3.59 -2.77
C ASP A 120 6.46 3.18 -3.92
N ILE A 121 6.82 3.64 -5.11
CA ILE A 121 6.07 3.37 -6.33
C ILE A 121 7.00 2.96 -7.47
N ARG A 122 6.53 2.09 -8.34
CA ARG A 122 7.25 1.78 -9.59
C ARG A 122 6.83 2.74 -10.70
N SER A 123 7.77 3.07 -11.57
CA SER A 123 7.53 3.95 -12.73
C SER A 123 6.41 3.48 -13.67
N THR A 124 6.01 2.21 -13.60
CA THR A 124 4.95 1.60 -14.44
C THR A 124 3.70 1.21 -13.65
N GLU A 125 3.58 1.56 -12.38
CA GLU A 125 2.38 1.27 -11.60
C GLU A 125 1.20 2.14 -12.04
N ILE A 126 0.01 1.53 -12.09
CA ILE A 126 -1.21 2.20 -12.58
C ILE A 126 -1.70 3.31 -11.64
N PHE A 127 -1.32 3.24 -10.36
CA PHE A 127 -1.66 4.22 -9.33
C PHE A 127 -0.58 5.29 -9.13
N ARG A 128 0.52 5.25 -9.90
CA ARG A 128 1.69 6.14 -9.77
C ARG A 128 1.31 7.61 -9.59
N ASN A 129 0.39 8.12 -10.42
CA ASN A 129 0.00 9.53 -10.36
C ASN A 129 -0.82 9.84 -9.10
N GLU A 130 -1.68 8.92 -8.66
CA GLU A 130 -2.46 9.07 -7.42
C GLU A 130 -1.53 9.07 -6.21
N ASP A 131 -0.54 8.18 -6.18
CA ASP A 131 0.44 8.10 -5.08
C ASP A 131 1.34 9.35 -5.01
N VAL A 132 1.79 9.86 -6.17
CA VAL A 132 2.51 11.15 -6.25
C VAL A 132 1.65 12.28 -5.71
N GLN A 133 0.38 12.34 -6.12
CA GLN A 133 -0.55 13.37 -5.65
C GLN A 133 -0.81 13.24 -4.14
N TYR A 134 -0.93 12.04 -3.60
CA TYR A 134 -1.11 11.82 -2.17
C TYR A 134 0.09 12.33 -1.37
N ALA A 135 1.32 12.06 -1.83
CA ALA A 135 2.53 12.61 -1.23
C ALA A 135 2.54 14.16 -1.26
N GLN A 136 2.13 14.76 -2.39
CA GLN A 136 2.00 16.21 -2.51
C GLN A 136 0.97 16.80 -1.55
N ASN A 137 -0.17 16.12 -1.36
CA ASN A 137 -1.19 16.55 -0.40
C ASN A 137 -0.65 16.49 1.03
N MET A 138 0.08 15.42 1.39
CA MET A 138 0.73 15.33 2.71
C MET A 138 1.66 16.50 2.97
N TRP A 139 2.52 16.85 2.01
CA TRP A 139 3.41 18.02 2.15
C TRP A 139 2.64 19.34 2.25
N SER A 140 1.56 19.48 1.49
CA SER A 140 0.73 20.70 1.49
C SER A 140 0.01 20.90 2.83
N ASP A 141 -0.40 19.81 3.49
CA ASP A 141 -1.01 19.81 4.82
C ASP A 141 0.03 19.86 5.96
N GLY A 142 1.32 20.04 5.62
CA GLY A 142 2.41 20.15 6.60
C GLY A 142 2.88 18.82 7.20
N MET A 143 2.46 17.70 6.64
CA MET A 143 2.88 16.37 7.07
C MET A 143 4.19 15.94 6.39
N GLN A 144 4.87 14.97 7.00
CA GLN A 144 6.11 14.42 6.46
C GLN A 144 5.82 13.21 5.57
N SER A 145 6.32 13.25 4.33
CA SER A 145 6.38 12.05 3.49
C SER A 145 7.66 11.99 2.67
N GLN A 146 8.20 10.78 2.51
CA GLN A 146 9.27 10.48 1.58
C GLN A 146 8.70 9.69 0.41
N LEU A 147 8.92 10.18 -0.81
CA LEU A 147 8.46 9.54 -2.05
C LEU A 147 9.66 8.96 -2.80
N SER A 148 9.61 7.66 -3.08
CA SER A 148 10.57 6.93 -3.91
C SER A 148 9.88 6.45 -5.19
N ILE A 149 10.47 6.77 -6.34
CA ILE A 149 10.01 6.26 -7.65
C ILE A 149 11.09 5.35 -8.22
N MET A 150 10.88 4.05 -8.12
CA MET A 150 11.79 3.07 -8.66
C MET A 150 11.60 2.96 -10.18
N ALA A 151 12.65 3.29 -10.93
CA ALA A 151 12.69 3.05 -12.36
C ALA A 151 12.61 1.54 -12.62
N ARG A 152 11.76 1.12 -13.56
CA ARG A 152 11.88 -0.23 -14.14
C ARG A 152 13.31 -0.39 -14.65
N LYS A 153 13.93 -1.56 -14.43
CA LYS A 153 15.14 -1.96 -15.16
C LYS A 153 14.80 -1.87 -16.65
N VAL A 154 15.19 -0.78 -17.30
CA VAL A 154 14.98 -0.60 -18.74
C VAL A 154 15.67 -1.79 -19.39
N ARG A 155 14.92 -2.55 -20.19
CA ARG A 155 15.55 -3.54 -21.08
C ARG A 155 16.50 -2.75 -21.98
N LEU A 156 17.82 -2.90 -21.75
CA LEU A 156 18.91 -2.14 -22.38
C LEU A 156 18.88 -2.22 -23.93
N ASP A 157 18.07 -3.11 -24.48
CA ASP A 157 17.72 -3.23 -25.89
C ASP A 157 17.17 -1.94 -26.51
N TRP A 158 16.50 -1.06 -25.75
CA TRP A 158 16.06 0.25 -26.27
C TRP A 158 17.21 1.28 -26.36
N LEU A 159 18.14 1.28 -25.40
CA LEU A 159 19.35 2.13 -25.43
C LEU A 159 20.31 1.70 -26.54
N ARG A 160 20.42 0.39 -26.84
CA ARG A 160 21.21 -0.11 -27.97
C ARG A 160 20.71 0.40 -29.33
N ARG A 161 19.43 0.73 -29.48
CA ARG A 161 18.87 1.29 -30.72
C ARG A 161 19.13 2.78 -30.93
N ILE A 162 19.49 3.51 -29.88
CA ILE A 162 19.76 4.96 -29.93
C ILE A 162 21.27 5.24 -29.94
N LEU A 163 22.05 4.43 -29.24
CA LEU A 163 23.51 4.63 -29.08
C LEU A 163 24.35 3.93 -30.16
N PHE A 164 23.75 3.06 -30.98
CA PHE A 164 24.38 2.44 -32.14
C PHE A 164 23.53 2.71 -33.39
N ILE A 165 23.69 3.91 -33.94
CA ILE A 165 23.48 4.21 -35.37
C ILE A 165 24.87 4.33 -35.98
#